data_AF-A0A2G9PSX8-F1
#
_entry.id   AF-A0A2G9PSX8-F1
#
_cell.length_a   1.000
_cell.length_b   1.000
_cell.length_c   1.000
_cell.angle_alpha   90.00
_cell.angle_beta   90.00
_cell.angle_gamma   90.00
#
_symmetry.space_group_name_H-M   'P 1'
#
loop_
_entity.id
_entity.type
_entity.pdbx_description
1 polymer ?
#
loop_
_entity_poly.entity_id
_entity_poly.type
_entity_poly.pdbx_seq_one_letter_code
_entity_poly.pdbx_strand_id
1 'polypeptide(L)'
;MEQTKKALSEALTRSERMRHVDIGRSESLRDTAIRMHDRAVKGAEALQKRLVGADEEEREELERDYLGSRETVLRAQQVYQAAKLTAGRLASM
;
A
#
# COMPACT_ATOMS: atom_id res chain seq x y z
N MET A 1 14.65 38.73 24.57
CA MET A 1 15.27 37.44 24.20
C MET A 1 14.47 36.23 24.70
N GLU A 2 13.94 36.22 25.93
CA GLU A 2 13.11 35.11 26.45
C GLU A 2 11.94 34.72 25.53
N GLN A 3 11.16 35.71 25.06
CA GLN A 3 9.94 35.46 24.28
C GLN A 3 10.25 34.80 22.92
N THR A 4 11.37 35.17 22.29
CA THR A 4 11.81 34.58 21.01
C THR A 4 12.24 33.12 21.18
N LYS A 5 12.93 32.79 22.27
CA LYS A 5 13.33 31.40 22.59
C LYS A 5 12.10 30.52 22.85
N LYS A 6 11.10 31.06 23.55
CA LYS A 6 9.83 30.36 23.81
C LYS A 6 9.05 30.08 22.52
N ALA A 7 8.90 31.08 21.65
CA ALA A 7 8.22 30.92 20.36
C ALA A 7 8.92 29.89 19.45
N LEU A 8 10.26 29.91 19.42
CA LEU A 8 11.04 28.93 18.66
C LEU A 8 10.86 27.50 19.20
N SER A 9 10.88 27.33 20.52
CA SER A 9 10.66 26.02 21.16
C SER A 9 9.26 25.48 20.87
N GLU A 10 8.22 26.31 20.96
CA GLU A 10 6.85 25.90 20.63
C GLU A 10 6.69 25.52 19.14
N ALA A 11 7.38 26.24 18.24
CA ALA A 11 7.39 25.92 16.82
C ALA A 11 8.09 24.58 16.53
N LEU A 12 9.24 24.32 17.17
CA LEU A 12 9.96 23.05 17.05
C LEU A 12 9.12 21.87 17.56
N THR A 13 8.51 21.99 18.74
CA THR A 13 7.66 20.93 19.29
C THR A 13 6.42 20.67 18.42
N ARG A 14 5.86 21.71 17.77
CA ARG A 14 4.77 21.55 16.80
C ARG A 14 5.25 20.83 15.53
N SER A 15 6.43 21.19 15.04
CA SER A 15 7.06 20.55 13.87
C SER A 15 7.36 19.07 14.14
N GLU A 16 7.88 18.72 15.32
CA GLU A 16 8.12 17.33 15.73
C GLU A 16 6.82 16.54 15.80
N ARG A 17 5.76 17.11 16.41
CA ARG A 17 4.44 16.47 16.46
C ARG A 17 3.85 16.23 15.07
N MET A 18 3.96 17.20 14.16
CA MET A 18 3.52 17.02 12.77
C MET A 18 4.28 15.89 12.08
N ARG A 19 5.62 15.84 12.24
CA ARG A 19 6.45 14.77 11.68
C ARG A 19 6.01 13.38 12.17
N HIS A 20 5.71 13.22 13.46
CA HIS A 20 5.22 11.95 14.00
C HIS A 20 3.86 11.54 13.40
N VAL A 21 2.94 12.49 13.20
CA VAL A 21 1.65 12.22 12.54
C VAL A 21 1.84 11.78 11.10
N ASP A 22 2.73 12.44 10.35
CA ASP A 22 3.02 12.11 8.96
C ASP A 22 3.64 10.72 8.81
N ILE A 23 4.58 10.35 9.69
CA ILE A 23 5.17 9.00 9.73
C ILE A 23 4.08 7.95 10.01
N GLY A 24 3.28 8.14 11.07
CA GLY A 24 2.23 7.17 11.42
C GLY A 24 1.17 7.00 10.33
N ARG A 25 0.81 8.09 9.63
CA ARG A 25 -0.09 8.03 8.48
C ARG A 25 0.53 7.24 7.31
N SER A 26 1.81 7.42 7.04
CA SER A 26 2.51 6.68 6.00
C SER A 26 2.61 5.18 6.31
N GLU A 27 2.83 4.81 7.57
CA GLU A 27 2.84 3.40 7.98
C GLU A 27 1.46 2.75 7.77
N SER A 28 0.38 3.45 8.15
CA SER A 28 -0.99 2.97 7.92
C SER A 28 -1.32 2.77 6.43
N LEU A 29 -0.85 3.67 5.56
CA LEU A 29 -0.99 3.55 4.11
C LEU A 29 -0.20 2.36 3.57
N ARG A 30 1.02 2.15 4.05
CA ARG A 30 1.84 0.97 3.70
C ARG A 30 1.13 -0.32 4.07
N ASP A 31 0.60 -0.43 5.28
CA ASP A 31 -0.07 -1.64 5.74
C ASP A 31 -1.37 -1.91 4.96
N THR A 32 -2.08 -0.85 4.58
CA THR A 32 -3.24 -0.96 3.70
C THR A 32 -2.85 -1.44 2.30
N ALA A 33 -1.77 -0.90 1.74
CA ALA A 33 -1.26 -1.34 0.44
C ALA A 33 -0.80 -2.82 0.46
N ILE A 34 -0.16 -3.27 1.55
CA ILE A 34 0.19 -4.69 1.75
C ILE A 34 -1.06 -5.56 1.72
N ARG A 35 -2.08 -5.24 2.53
CA ARG A 35 -3.33 -6.03 2.57
C ARG A 35 -4.04 -6.08 1.23
N MET A 36 -4.04 -4.97 0.48
CA MET A 36 -4.62 -4.91 -0.86
C MET A 36 -3.87 -5.80 -1.85
N HIS A 37 -2.53 -5.74 -1.84
CA HIS A 37 -1.70 -6.57 -2.68
C HIS A 37 -1.90 -8.06 -2.36
N ASP A 38 -1.86 -8.45 -1.09
CA ASP A 38 -2.07 -9.83 -0.65
C ASP A 38 -3.44 -10.35 -1.08
N ARG A 39 -4.49 -9.53 -0.96
CA ARG A 39 -5.84 -9.90 -1.40
C ARG A 39 -5.91 -10.11 -2.91
N ALA A 40 -5.28 -9.22 -3.69
CA ALA A 40 -5.23 -9.35 -5.13
C ALA A 40 -4.50 -10.63 -5.57
N VAL A 41 -3.35 -10.93 -4.94
CA VAL A 41 -2.56 -12.14 -5.23
C VAL A 41 -3.37 -13.40 -4.91
N LYS A 42 -3.96 -13.48 -3.71
CA LYS A 42 -4.80 -14.64 -3.33
C LYS A 42 -6.00 -14.84 -4.27
N GLY A 43 -6.61 -13.74 -4.73
CA GLY A 43 -7.70 -13.79 -5.71
C GLY A 43 -7.24 -14.37 -7.06
N ALA A 44 -6.11 -13.90 -7.57
CA ALA A 44 -5.52 -14.41 -8.81
C ALA A 44 -5.10 -15.89 -8.69
N GLU A 45 -4.50 -16.29 -7.58
CA GLU A 45 -4.15 -17.69 -7.30
C GLU A 45 -5.38 -18.60 -7.23
N ALA A 46 -6.48 -18.12 -6.66
CA ALA A 46 -7.73 -18.87 -6.61
C ALA A 46 -8.32 -19.10 -8.00
N LEU A 47 -8.29 -18.07 -8.85
CA LEU A 47 -8.72 -18.18 -10.25
C LEU A 47 -7.82 -19.11 -11.06
N GLN A 48 -6.50 -19.02 -10.87
CA GLN A 48 -5.54 -19.93 -11.49
C GLN A 48 -5.80 -21.40 -11.11
N LYS A 49 -6.09 -21.66 -9.83
CA LYS A 49 -6.43 -23.03 -9.38
C LYS A 49 -7.73 -23.54 -10.00
N ARG A 50 -8.75 -22.68 -10.15
CA ARG A 50 -10.01 -23.04 -10.82
C ARG A 50 -9.79 -23.34 -12.30
N LEU A 51 -8.95 -22.55 -12.98
CA LEU A 51 -8.61 -22.75 -14.39
C LEU A 51 -8.00 -24.12 -14.69
N VAL A 52 -7.17 -24.66 -13.79
CA VAL A 52 -6.48 -25.95 -13.99
C VAL A 52 -7.47 -27.13 -14.08
N GLY A 53 -8.70 -26.98 -13.56
CA GLY A 53 -9.73 -28.02 -13.62
C GLY A 53 -11.01 -27.61 -14.34
N ALA A 54 -11.02 -26.45 -15.02
CA ALA A 54 -12.18 -25.95 -15.73
C ALA A 54 -12.45 -26.76 -17.00
N ASP A 55 -13.73 -27.00 -17.29
CA ASP A 55 -14.14 -27.50 -18.59
C ASP A 55 -14.07 -26.39 -19.65
N GLU A 56 -14.32 -26.77 -20.92
CA GLU A 56 -14.16 -25.86 -22.06
C GLU A 56 -15.17 -24.70 -22.04
N GLU A 57 -16.33 -24.87 -21.40
CA GLU A 57 -17.38 -23.86 -21.28
C GLU A 57 -17.03 -22.83 -20.20
N GLU A 58 -16.51 -23.28 -19.04
CA GLU A 58 -16.09 -22.40 -17.94
C GLU A 58 -14.73 -21.73 -18.19
N ARG A 59 -13.88 -22.32 -19.03
CA ARG A 59 -12.49 -21.88 -19.22
C ARG A 59 -12.39 -20.47 -19.80
N GLU A 60 -13.20 -20.11 -20.79
CA GLU A 60 -13.14 -18.77 -21.40
C GLU A 60 -13.54 -17.65 -20.43
N GLU A 61 -14.49 -17.91 -19.53
CA GLU A 61 -14.89 -16.97 -18.48
C GLU A 61 -13.78 -16.83 -17.44
N LEU A 62 -13.27 -17.96 -16.94
CA LEU A 62 -12.20 -17.97 -15.95
C LEU A 62 -10.88 -17.39 -16.47
N GLU A 63 -10.57 -17.54 -17.75
CA GLU A 63 -9.38 -16.93 -18.37
C GLU A 63 -9.51 -15.41 -18.42
N ARG A 64 -10.69 -14.88 -18.76
CA ARG A 64 -10.97 -13.43 -18.71
C ARG A 64 -10.86 -12.89 -17.29
N ASP A 65 -11.48 -13.56 -16.32
CA ASP A 65 -11.40 -13.18 -14.91
C ASP A 65 -9.96 -13.22 -14.39
N TYR A 66 -9.21 -14.27 -14.73
CA TYR A 66 -7.81 -14.40 -14.34
C TYR A 66 -6.95 -13.27 -14.93
N LEU A 67 -7.11 -12.95 -16.21
CA LEU A 67 -6.38 -11.85 -16.85
C LEU A 67 -6.72 -10.49 -16.20
N GLY A 68 -7.99 -10.23 -15.89
CA GLY A 68 -8.41 -9.03 -15.14
C GLY A 68 -7.83 -8.99 -13.72
N SER A 69 -7.77 -10.14 -13.04
CA SER A 69 -7.16 -10.25 -11.71
C SER A 69 -5.65 -9.97 -11.75
N ARG A 70 -4.96 -10.38 -12.82
CA ARG A 70 -3.53 -10.15 -13.02
C ARG A 70 -3.21 -8.67 -13.17
N GLU A 71 -4.05 -7.92 -13.90
CA GLU A 71 -3.93 -6.46 -13.96
C GLU A 71 -4.11 -5.82 -12.57
N THR A 72 -5.09 -6.30 -11.82
CA THR A 72 -5.34 -5.84 -10.44
C THR A 72 -4.14 -6.10 -9.52
N VAL A 73 -3.50 -7.26 -9.63
CA VAL A 73 -2.27 -7.60 -8.90
C VAL A 73 -1.14 -6.63 -9.25
N LEU A 74 -0.92 -6.35 -10.54
CA LEU A 74 0.12 -5.43 -10.98
C LEU A 74 -0.08 -4.01 -10.44
N ARG A 75 -1.32 -3.51 -10.51
CA ARG A 75 -1.67 -2.19 -9.94
C ARG A 75 -1.45 -2.17 -8.42
N ALA A 76 -1.88 -3.20 -7.70
CA ALA A 76 -1.68 -3.30 -6.26
C ALA A 76 -0.19 -3.39 -5.88
N GLN A 77 0.62 -4.08 -6.69
CA GLN A 77 2.07 -4.16 -6.51
C GLN A 77 2.72 -2.78 -6.67
N GLN A 78 2.33 -1.99 -7.67
CA GLN A 78 2.85 -0.63 -7.86
C GLN A 78 2.55 0.27 -6.66
N VAL A 79 1.31 0.22 -6.15
CA VAL A 79 0.89 1.00 -4.96
C VAL A 79 1.69 0.56 -3.73
N TYR A 80 1.87 -0.75 -3.53
CA TYR A 80 2.69 -1.27 -2.43
C TYR A 80 4.14 -0.79 -2.50
N GLN A 81 4.77 -0.85 -3.68
CA GLN A 81 6.15 -0.37 -3.85
C GLN A 81 6.26 1.13 -3.57
N ALA A 82 5.31 1.93 -4.06
CA ALA A 82 5.27 3.36 -3.79
C ALA A 82 5.11 3.65 -2.28
N ALA A 83 4.19 2.96 -1.60
CA ALA A 83 3.97 3.13 -0.17
C ALA A 83 5.20 2.71 0.66
N LYS A 84 5.88 1.63 0.27
CA LYS A 84 7.11 1.16 0.91
C LYS A 84 8.25 2.19 0.78
N LEU A 85 8.43 2.77 -0.40
CA LEU A 85 9.44 3.80 -0.66
C LEU A 85 9.16 5.07 0.16
N THR A 86 7.91 5.53 0.20
CA THR A 86 7.51 6.72 0.96
C THR A 86 7.72 6.53 2.45
N ALA A 87 7.30 5.39 3.01
CA ALA A 87 7.51 5.08 4.43
C ALA A 87 9.01 5.01 4.78
N GLY A 88 9.82 4.37 3.92
CA GLY A 88 11.28 4.30 4.13
C GLY A 88 11.96 5.68 4.09
N ARG A 89 11.54 6.56 3.17
CA ARG A 89 12.04 7.94 3.10
C ARG A 89 11.69 8.74 4.35
N LEU A 90 10.43 8.68 4.79
CA LEU A 90 9.97 9.40 6.00
C LEU A 90 10.66 8.90 7.28
N ALA A 91 10.93 7.61 7.40
CA ALA A 91 11.67 7.06 8.54
C ALA A 91 13.15 7.49 8.59
N SER A 92 13.70 7.99 7.49
CA SER A 92 15.11 8.38 7.37
C SER A 92 15.34 9.90 7.53
N MET A 93 14.29 10.69 7.80
CA MET A 93 14.31 12.17 7.96
C MET A 93 14.19 12.64 9.40
#